data_AF-A0A1Q8S8B9-F1
#
_entry.id   AF-A0A1Q8S8B9-F1
#
_cell.length_a   1.000
_cell.length_b   1.000
_cell.length_c   1.000
_cell.angle_alpha   90.00
_cell.angle_beta   90.00
_cell.angle_gamma   90.00
#
_symmetry.space_group_name_H-M   'P 1'
#
loop_
_entity.id
_entity.type
_entity.pdbx_description
1 polymer ?
#
loop_
_entity_poly.entity_id
_entity_poly.type
_entity_poly.pdbx_seq_one_letter_code
_entity_poly.pdbx_strand_id
1 'polypeptide(L)' 'MNLILTLNRLEALSLKLFSEMLGKSQAEITVQLANVRKELKSNSFHAMFDIHVVYGQKPLEPQQ' A
#
# COMPACT_ATOMS: atom_id res chain seq x y z
N MET A 1 12.20 4.22 -3.64
CA MET A 1 10.83 3.65 -3.60
C MET A 1 10.35 3.35 -5.02
N ASN A 2 9.77 2.18 -5.28
CA ASN A 2 9.13 1.92 -6.57
C ASN A 2 7.71 2.51 -6.55
N LEU A 3 7.57 3.68 -7.18
CA LEU A 3 6.33 4.47 -7.18
C LEU A 3 5.14 3.68 -7.72
N ILE A 4 5.33 2.84 -8.74
CA ILE A 4 4.26 2.04 -9.35
C ILE A 4 3.72 1.00 -8.36
N LEU A 5 4.59 0.30 -7.63
CA LEU A 5 4.16 -0.67 -6.62
C LEU A 5 3.34 -0.01 -5.51
N THR A 6 3.75 1.18 -5.07
CA THR A 6 3.00 1.93 -4.06
C THR A 6 1.64 2.37 -4.60
N LEU A 7 1.60 3.02 -5.77
CA LEU A 7 0.35 3.55 -6.34
C LEU A 7 -0.70 2.46 -6.59
N ASN A 8 -0.28 1.28 -7.05
CA ASN A 8 -1.20 0.18 -7.35
C ASN A 8 -1.83 -0.46 -6.11
N ARG A 9 -1.11 -0.49 -4.98
CA ARG A 9 -1.60 -1.15 -3.74
C ARG A 9 -2.20 -0.19 -2.73
N LEU A 10 -1.94 1.11 -2.88
CA LEU A 10 -2.35 2.16 -1.94
C LEU A 10 -3.86 2.14 -1.64
N GLU A 11 -4.69 1.97 -2.66
CA GLU A 11 -6.15 2.08 -2.54
C GLU A 11 -6.76 0.94 -1.74
N ALA A 12 -6.46 -0.31 -2.11
CA ALA A 12 -7.00 -1.48 -1.42
C ALA A 12 -6.59 -1.53 0.06
N LEU A 13 -5.32 -1.20 0.34
CA LEU A 13 -4.81 -1.14 1.71
C LEU A 13 -5.51 -0.05 2.53
N SER A 14 -5.63 1.15 1.97
CA SER A 14 -6.22 2.29 2.68
C SER A 14 -7.72 2.11 2.89
N LEU A 15 -8.44 1.57 1.90
CA LEU A 15 -9.86 1.27 2.04
C LEU A 15 -10.09 0.31 3.19
N LYS A 16 -9.38 -0.82 3.23
CA LYS A 16 -9.53 -1.81 4.30
C LYS A 16 -9.20 -1.22 5.68
N LEU A 17 -8.03 -0.61 5.83
CA LEU A 17 -7.59 -0.11 7.13
C LEU A 17 -8.47 1.04 7.63
N PHE A 18 -8.82 1.99 6.77
CA PHE A 18 -9.52 3.19 7.21
C PHE A 18 -11.02 2.95 7.38
N SER A 19 -11.63 2.01 6.65
CA SER A 19 -13.01 1.61 6.91
C SER A 19 -13.10 0.75 8.17
N GLU A 20 -12.26 -0.29 8.30
CA GLU A 20 -12.37 -1.28 9.39
C GLU A 20 -11.82 -0.74 10.72
N MET A 21 -10.70 -0.02 10.73
CA MET A 21 -10.06 0.43 11.97
C MET A 21 -10.44 1.85 12.37
N LEU A 22 -10.74 2.72 11.40
CA LEU A 22 -11.02 4.14 11.66
C LEU A 22 -12.47 4.54 11.36
N GLY A 23 -13.32 3.61 10.89
CA GLY A 23 -14.74 3.86 10.65
C GLY A 23 -15.03 4.92 9.57
N LYS A 24 -14.06 5.23 8.71
CA LYS A 24 -14.22 6.26 7.67
C LYS A 24 -15.12 5.77 6.55
N SER A 25 -15.88 6.70 5.96
CA SER A 25 -16.65 6.39 4.76
C SER A 25 -15.75 6.20 3.54
N GLN A 26 -16.20 5.38 2.59
CA GLN A 26 -15.47 5.14 1.34
C GLN A 26 -15.24 6.45 0.54
N ALA A 27 -16.20 7.37 0.56
CA ALA A 27 -16.10 8.65 -0.13
C ALA A 27 -14.95 9.50 0.43
N GLU A 28 -14.85 9.62 1.75
CA GLU A 28 -13.77 10.37 2.41
C GLU A 28 -12.40 9.76 2.11
N ILE A 29 -12.29 8.42 2.16
CA ILE A 29 -11.05 7.72 1.85
C ILE A 29 -10.63 7.96 0.39
N THR A 30 -11.59 7.92 -0.55
CA THR A 30 -11.33 8.11 -1.98
C THR A 30 -10.82 9.52 -2.28
N VAL A 31 -11.42 10.54 -1.65
CA VAL A 31 -10.97 11.94 -1.78
C VAL A 31 -9.56 12.10 -1.21
N GLN A 32 -9.30 11.54 -0.02
CA GLN A 32 -7.97 11.59 0.58
C GLN A 32 -6.92 10.91 -0.31
N LEU A 33 -7.25 9.75 -0.89
CA LEU A 33 -6.36 9.03 -1.81
C LEU A 33 -6.07 9.79 -3.10
N ALA A 34 -7.02 10.58 -3.62
CA ALA A 34 -6.78 11.44 -4.78
C ALA A 34 -5.65 12.47 -4.50
N ASN A 35 -5.67 13.08 -3.32
CA ASN A 35 -4.63 14.03 -2.89
C ASN A 35 -3.28 13.34 -2.70
N VAL A 36 -3.24 12.19 -2.03
CA VAL A 36 -2.00 11.42 -1.82
C VAL A 36 -1.37 11.02 -3.16
N ARG A 37 -2.17 10.56 -4.13
CA ARG A 37 -1.65 10.21 -5.48
C ARG A 37 -1.07 11.43 -6.20
N LYS A 38 -1.68 12.62 -6.05
CA LYS A 38 -1.19 13.87 -6.63
C LYS A 38 0.16 14.25 -6.02
N GLU A 39 0.30 14.14 -4.71
CA GLU A 39 1.53 14.48 -3.98
C GLU A 39 2.66 13.49 -4.27
N LEU A 40 2.38 12.19 -4.27
CA LEU A 40 3.36 11.15 -4.62
C LEU A 40 3.94 11.33 -6.03
N LYS A 41 3.16 11.90 -6.96
CA LYS A 41 3.57 12.16 -8.35
C LYS A 41 4.23 13.52 -8.55
N SER A 42 4.19 14.42 -7.57
CA SER A 42 4.72 15.78 -7.71
C SER A 42 6.23 15.88 -7.51
N ASN A 43 6.88 14.81 -7.04
CA ASN A 43 8.30 14.79 -6.65
C ASN A 43 8.67 15.89 -5.63
N SER A 44 7.69 16.37 -4.86
CA SER A 44 7.88 17.42 -3.85
C SER A 44 8.66 16.95 -2.61
N PHE A 45 8.81 15.64 -2.44
CA PHE A 45 9.54 15.04 -1.32
C PHE A 45 10.25 13.75 -1.72
N HIS A 46 11.26 13.38 -0.95
CA HIS A 46 11.98 12.12 -1.10
C HIS A 46 11.49 11.09 -0.08
N ALA A 47 10.53 10.25 -0.48
CA ALA A 47 9.96 9.22 0.38
C ALA A 47 10.97 8.09 0.66
N MET A 48 11.40 7.96 1.91
CA MET A 48 12.24 6.85 2.39
C MET A 48 11.40 5.87 3.20
N PHE A 49 11.56 4.58 2.96
CA PHE A 49 10.87 3.51 3.67
C PHE A 49 11.87 2.43 4.06
N ASP A 50 11.77 1.94 5.29
CA ASP A 50 12.46 0.72 5.70
C ASP A 50 11.55 -0.48 5.41
N ILE A 51 11.83 -1.19 4.33
CA ILE A 51 11.02 -2.33 3.87
C ILE A 51 11.79 -3.61 4.15
N HIS A 52 11.34 -4.35 5.16
CA HIS A 52 11.85 -5.68 5.43
C HIS A 52 11.17 -6.71 4.53
N VAL A 53 11.94 -7.35 3.65
CA VAL A 53 11.46 -8.42 2.76
C VAL A 53 11.85 -9.76 3.38
N VAL A 54 10.85 -10.61 3.65
CA VAL A 54 11.07 -11.98 4.15
C VAL A 54 10.67 -12.96 3.04
N TYR A 55 11.54 -13.92 2.75
CA TYR A 55 11.29 -14.98 1.78
C TYR A 55 10.86 -16.25 2.51
N GLY A 56 9.68 -16.76 2.15
CA GLY A 56 9.21 -18.06 2.60
C GLY A 56 9.38 -19.09 1.48
N GLN A 57 9.92 -20.26 1.81
CA GLN A 57 9.94 -21.41 0.90
C GLN A 57 8.80 -22.35 1.28
N LYS A 58 7.93 -22.71 0.31
CA LYS A 58 6.95 -23.78 0.50
C LYS A 58 7.71 -25.08 0.84
N PRO A 59 7.26 -25.90 1.80
CA PRO A 59 7.88 -27.19 2.07
C PRO A 59 8.03 -28.02 0.79
N LEU A 60 9.19 -28.65 0.62
CA LEU A 60 9.37 -29.63 -0.44
C LEU A 60 8.41 -30.79 -0.20
N GLU A 61 7.72 -31.24 -1.24
CA GLU A 61 6.88 -32.44 -1.12
C GLU A 61 7.77 -33.62 -0.70
N PRO A 62 7.31 -34.49 0.21
CA PRO A 62 8.08 -35.67 0.58
C PRO A 62 8.36 -36.51 -0.68
N GLN A 63 9.62 -36.88 -0.90
CA GLN A 63 9.95 -37.90 -1.90
C GLN A 63 9.34 -39.23 -1.43
N GLN A 64 8.31 -39.69 -2.15
CA GLN A 64 7.74 -41.04 -1.99
C GLN A 64 8.63 -42.08 -2.63
#